data_AF-A0A7X6A3J3-F1
#
_entry.id   AF-A0A7X6A3J3-F1
#
_cell.length_a   1.000
_cell.length_b   1.000
_cell.length_c   1.000
_cell.angle_alpha   90.00
_cell.angle_beta   90.00
_cell.angle_gamma   90.00
#
_symmetry.space_group_name_H-M   'P 1'
#
loop_
_entity.id
_entity.type
_entity.pdbx_description
1 polymer ?
#
loop_
_entity_poly.entity_id
_entity_poly.type
_entity_poly.pdbx_seq_one_letter_code
_entity_poly.pdbx_strand_id
1 'polypeptide(L)'
;MSPSLRRSRALFGAVAASALAVTGLAATAAGSDAAQQAPVTIRGAGSPNAIPGSYIVVLAGQNSRAETRVATQSLATSYDVKVKKQFDSSIKGFSAGMTEEQAKKLAGDSRVAFVQQNQKITVSQDDPPWGLDRADQRELPLDKKYEASTTADNVNVYVIDTGIYAAHKDFGDRASVGTDTVGDGQNGVDCQGHGSHVAGTIAGTTYGLAKGAKVVGVRVLDCQGSGSTESVVAGIDWVTKNAKKPAVANMSLGGGADEALDAAVKASVDSGVTYAVAAGNDSADACQGSPSREPSAITVGATDDQDQRAEFSNFGKCVDLFAPGVDITSVGITDPDASAKMSGTSMASPHVAGGVALYLADHPDATPADVAAALVEGSTPDKVGDPGEGSPNKLLYVGAADQS
;
A
#
# COMPACT_ATOMS: atom_id res chain seq x y z
N MET A 1 6.57 29.76 -47.51
CA MET A 1 5.48 29.90 -48.50
C MET A 1 5.50 28.70 -49.42
N SER A 2 4.35 28.33 -49.99
CA SER A 2 4.17 27.23 -50.96
C SER A 2 5.18 27.27 -52.11
N PRO A 3 5.51 26.12 -52.70
CA PRO A 3 4.78 25.77 -53.92
C PRO A 3 4.38 24.29 -54.01
N SER A 4 3.60 23.97 -55.05
CA SER A 4 3.03 22.65 -55.29
C SER A 4 3.40 22.09 -56.67
N LEU A 5 3.38 20.75 -56.73
CA LEU A 5 2.87 19.93 -57.84
C LEU A 5 3.66 19.68 -59.14
N ARG A 6 3.50 18.40 -59.55
CA ARG A 6 3.50 17.78 -60.91
C ARG A 6 4.88 17.40 -61.48
N ARG A 7 5.18 16.10 -61.67
CA ARG A 7 4.55 15.04 -62.52
C ARG A 7 4.73 15.28 -64.03
N SER A 8 5.38 14.34 -64.73
CA SER A 8 4.68 13.28 -65.51
C SER A 8 5.60 12.49 -66.46
N ARG A 9 5.43 11.15 -66.47
CA ARG A 9 5.52 10.21 -67.65
C ARG A 9 6.86 10.13 -68.42
N ALA A 10 7.15 9.09 -69.22
CA ALA A 10 6.81 7.64 -69.31
C ALA A 10 7.54 7.11 -70.57
N LEU A 11 7.88 5.82 -70.71
CA LEU A 11 8.11 5.18 -72.03
C LEU A 11 8.17 3.63 -71.97
N PHE A 12 7.97 3.01 -73.13
CA PHE A 12 7.75 1.56 -73.39
C PHE A 12 9.03 0.83 -73.85
N GLY A 13 9.01 -0.52 -73.84
CA GLY A 13 10.05 -1.37 -74.49
C GLY A 13 9.59 -2.81 -74.78
N ALA A 14 9.95 -3.34 -75.96
CA ALA A 14 9.37 -4.53 -76.60
C ALA A 14 10.34 -5.12 -77.67
N VAL A 15 10.26 -6.37 -78.18
CA VAL A 15 9.45 -7.58 -77.86
C VAL A 15 10.19 -8.82 -78.43
N ALA A 16 10.00 -10.04 -77.87
CA ALA A 16 10.43 -11.28 -78.53
C ALA A 16 9.64 -12.53 -78.05
N ALA A 17 9.42 -13.49 -78.96
CA ALA A 17 8.58 -14.68 -78.75
C ALA A 17 9.30 -15.99 -79.10
N SER A 18 8.84 -17.13 -78.56
CA SER A 18 8.90 -18.47 -79.17
C SER A 18 8.04 -19.47 -78.38
N ALA A 19 7.51 -20.49 -79.06
CA ALA A 19 6.46 -21.37 -78.56
C ALA A 19 6.96 -22.75 -78.08
N LEU A 20 6.18 -23.42 -77.22
CA LEU A 20 5.78 -24.83 -77.37
C LEU A 20 4.78 -25.23 -76.26
N ALA A 21 3.78 -26.03 -76.61
CA ALA A 21 2.71 -26.43 -75.69
C ALA A 21 3.02 -27.76 -74.98
N VAL A 22 2.81 -27.80 -73.67
CA VAL A 22 2.66 -29.04 -72.90
C VAL A 22 1.41 -28.91 -72.04
N THR A 23 0.39 -29.73 -72.32
CA THR A 23 -0.83 -29.81 -71.50
C THR A 23 -0.53 -30.60 -70.23
N GLY A 24 -0.20 -29.90 -69.14
CA GLY A 24 -0.05 -30.44 -67.79
C GLY A 24 -1.09 -29.83 -66.85
N LEU A 25 -1.84 -30.68 -66.14
CA LEU A 25 -2.91 -30.27 -65.23
C LEU A 25 -2.32 -29.62 -63.97
N ALA A 26 -2.32 -28.29 -63.90
CA ALA A 26 -1.94 -27.54 -62.70
C ALA A 26 -3.21 -27.09 -61.95
N ALA A 27 -3.51 -27.75 -60.83
CA ALA A 27 -4.57 -27.30 -59.94
C ALA A 27 -4.22 -25.91 -59.42
N THR A 28 -5.15 -24.96 -59.56
CA THR A 28 -5.09 -23.70 -58.81
C THR A 28 -5.32 -24.03 -57.34
N ALA A 29 -4.23 -24.29 -56.62
CA ALA A 29 -4.25 -24.23 -55.17
C ALA A 29 -4.65 -22.80 -54.80
N ALA A 30 -5.93 -22.62 -54.46
CA ALA A 30 -6.39 -21.41 -53.82
C ALA A 30 -5.61 -21.31 -52.51
N GLY A 31 -4.61 -20.42 -52.49
CA GLY A 31 -3.95 -20.03 -51.27
C GLY A 31 -5.03 -19.51 -50.35
N SER A 32 -5.36 -20.27 -49.31
CA SER A 32 -6.19 -19.78 -48.24
C SER A 32 -5.45 -18.61 -47.61
N ASP A 33 -5.93 -17.40 -47.89
CA ASP A 33 -5.61 -16.23 -47.06
C ASP A 33 -6.05 -16.59 -45.65
N ALA A 34 -5.08 -17.05 -44.85
CA ALA A 34 -5.21 -17.15 -43.43
C ALA A 34 -5.33 -15.72 -42.92
N ALA A 35 -6.56 -15.21 -42.90
CA ALA A 35 -6.89 -13.89 -42.39
C ALA A 35 -6.32 -13.80 -40.97
N GLN A 36 -5.18 -13.13 -40.86
CA GLN A 36 -4.40 -13.07 -39.64
C GLN A 36 -5.20 -12.21 -38.67
N GLN A 37 -5.98 -12.88 -37.82
CA GLN A 37 -6.86 -12.23 -36.85
C GLN A 37 -6.02 -11.22 -36.08
N ALA A 38 -6.49 -9.95 -36.08
CA ALA A 38 -5.81 -8.90 -35.35
C ALA A 38 -5.58 -9.37 -33.90
N PRO A 39 -4.37 -9.19 -33.34
CA PRO A 39 -4.02 -9.78 -32.05
C PRO A 39 -5.04 -9.35 -31.01
N VAL A 40 -5.71 -10.33 -30.42
CA VAL A 40 -6.76 -10.13 -29.43
C VAL A 40 -6.14 -9.54 -28.18
N THR A 41 -6.35 -8.24 -27.96
CA THR A 41 -5.77 -7.49 -26.84
C THR A 41 -6.72 -7.44 -25.65
N ILE A 42 -6.16 -7.70 -24.46
CA ILE A 42 -6.82 -7.42 -23.20
C ILE A 42 -6.61 -5.93 -22.89
N ARG A 43 -7.70 -5.19 -22.66
CA ARG A 43 -7.61 -3.76 -22.33
C ARG A 43 -7.08 -3.58 -20.90
N GLY A 44 -6.18 -2.62 -20.70
CA GLY A 44 -5.59 -2.35 -19.38
C GLY A 44 -4.75 -3.50 -18.81
N ALA A 45 -4.27 -4.43 -19.65
CA ALA A 45 -3.27 -5.40 -19.23
C ALA A 45 -1.90 -4.70 -19.08
N GLY A 46 -1.19 -4.97 -17.99
CA GLY A 46 0.11 -4.36 -17.70
C GLY A 46 0.09 -2.87 -17.34
N SER A 47 -1.06 -2.32 -16.94
CA SER A 47 -1.09 -1.01 -16.24
C SER A 47 -0.67 -1.18 -14.77
N PRO A 48 -0.12 -0.14 -14.12
CA PRO A 48 0.20 -0.17 -12.68
C PRO A 48 -0.99 -0.59 -11.80
N ASN A 49 -2.21 -0.20 -12.22
CA ASN A 49 -3.45 -0.50 -11.51
C ASN A 49 -4.07 -1.85 -11.89
N ALA A 50 -3.42 -2.70 -12.70
CA ALA A 50 -3.98 -3.98 -13.15
C ALA A 50 -4.00 -5.01 -12.02
N ILE A 51 -5.19 -5.54 -11.69
CA ILE A 51 -5.34 -6.59 -10.68
C ILE A 51 -5.01 -7.95 -11.31
N PRO A 52 -3.99 -8.70 -10.84
CA PRO A 52 -3.62 -9.99 -11.41
C PRO A 52 -4.75 -11.03 -11.34
N GLY A 53 -4.88 -11.85 -12.39
CA GLY A 53 -5.86 -12.94 -12.46
C GLY A 53 -7.34 -12.50 -12.43
N SER A 54 -7.62 -11.21 -12.58
CA SER A 54 -8.94 -10.59 -12.34
C SER A 54 -9.37 -9.82 -13.57
N TYR A 55 -10.50 -10.20 -14.20
CA TYR A 55 -10.89 -9.66 -15.50
C TYR A 55 -12.38 -9.34 -15.56
N ILE A 56 -12.73 -8.33 -16.36
CA ILE A 56 -14.10 -7.94 -16.72
C ILE A 56 -14.33 -8.29 -18.19
N VAL A 57 -15.33 -9.13 -18.45
CA VAL A 57 -15.79 -9.52 -19.78
C VAL A 57 -17.04 -8.71 -20.11
N VAL A 58 -16.99 -7.89 -21.15
CA VAL A 58 -18.12 -7.11 -21.65
C VAL A 58 -18.67 -7.79 -22.90
N LEU A 59 -19.99 -8.03 -22.94
CA LEU A 59 -20.64 -8.81 -23.98
C LEU A 59 -21.11 -7.92 -25.14
N ALA A 60 -21.05 -8.48 -26.35
CA ALA A 60 -21.60 -7.88 -27.55
C ALA A 60 -23.10 -8.18 -27.70
N GLY A 61 -23.87 -7.19 -28.16
CA GLY A 61 -25.24 -7.38 -28.68
C GLY A 61 -26.32 -7.85 -27.70
N GLN A 62 -26.06 -7.88 -26.39
CA GLN A 62 -27.05 -8.32 -25.40
C GLN A 62 -28.02 -7.19 -25.05
N ASN A 63 -29.33 -7.40 -25.27
CA ASN A 63 -30.33 -6.34 -25.16
C ASN A 63 -31.11 -6.40 -23.83
N SER A 64 -31.13 -7.54 -23.15
CA SER A 64 -31.87 -7.76 -21.90
C SER A 64 -31.01 -8.38 -20.78
N ARG A 65 -31.50 -8.26 -19.53
CA ARG A 65 -30.90 -8.93 -18.36
C ARG A 65 -30.90 -10.45 -18.48
N ALA A 66 -31.93 -11.04 -19.09
CA ALA A 66 -32.08 -12.48 -19.22
C ALA A 66 -31.05 -13.06 -20.21
N GLU A 67 -30.95 -12.48 -21.41
CA GLU A 67 -29.94 -12.88 -22.41
C GLU A 67 -28.52 -12.74 -21.85
N THR A 68 -28.23 -11.63 -21.17
CA THR A 68 -26.93 -11.38 -20.53
C THR A 68 -26.54 -12.50 -19.56
N ARG A 69 -27.46 -12.96 -18.71
CA ARG A 69 -27.20 -14.06 -17.75
C ARG A 69 -27.01 -15.41 -18.45
N VAL A 70 -27.79 -15.71 -19.49
CA VAL A 70 -27.64 -16.93 -20.29
C VAL A 70 -26.29 -16.95 -21.01
N ALA A 71 -25.90 -15.82 -21.63
CA ALA A 71 -24.60 -15.66 -22.28
C ALA A 71 -23.44 -15.78 -21.28
N THR A 72 -23.55 -15.15 -20.10
CA THR A 72 -22.57 -15.30 -19.01
C THR A 72 -22.42 -16.75 -18.56
N GLN A 73 -23.53 -17.46 -18.29
CA GLN A 73 -23.50 -18.87 -17.88
C GLN A 73 -22.86 -19.75 -18.96
N SER A 74 -23.22 -19.53 -20.23
CA SER A 74 -22.64 -20.26 -21.37
C SER A 74 -21.14 -20.01 -21.52
N LEU A 75 -20.68 -18.77 -21.43
CA LEU A 75 -19.26 -18.41 -21.50
C LEU A 75 -18.48 -18.97 -20.31
N ALA A 76 -19.02 -18.84 -19.10
CA ALA A 76 -18.42 -19.37 -17.87
C ALA A 76 -18.17 -20.87 -17.96
N THR A 77 -19.14 -21.64 -18.47
CA THR A 77 -19.01 -23.08 -18.70
C THR A 77 -18.09 -23.42 -19.87
N SER A 78 -18.11 -22.63 -20.96
CA SER A 78 -17.32 -22.93 -22.17
C SER A 78 -15.82 -22.69 -21.98
N TYR A 79 -15.44 -21.76 -21.10
CA TYR A 79 -14.05 -21.35 -20.86
C TYR A 79 -13.51 -21.73 -19.47
N ASP A 80 -14.31 -22.47 -18.69
CA ASP A 80 -14.03 -22.87 -17.30
C ASP A 80 -13.58 -21.70 -16.41
N VAL A 81 -14.39 -20.63 -16.38
CA VAL A 81 -14.12 -19.42 -15.58
C VAL A 81 -15.17 -19.20 -14.50
N LYS A 82 -14.69 -19.00 -13.26
CA LYS A 82 -15.57 -18.75 -12.11
C LYS A 82 -16.01 -17.29 -12.07
N VAL A 83 -17.26 -17.04 -12.42
CA VAL A 83 -17.90 -15.72 -12.31
C VAL A 83 -17.86 -15.24 -10.85
N LYS A 84 -17.33 -14.03 -10.65
CA LYS A 84 -17.31 -13.31 -9.37
C LYS A 84 -18.50 -12.37 -9.21
N LYS A 85 -18.83 -11.59 -10.26
CA LYS A 85 -20.01 -10.69 -10.28
C LYS A 85 -20.65 -10.66 -11.67
N GLN A 86 -21.99 -10.64 -11.72
CA GLN A 86 -22.77 -10.39 -12.94
C GLN A 86 -23.04 -8.89 -13.09
N PHE A 87 -22.84 -8.36 -14.29
CA PHE A 87 -23.29 -7.04 -14.69
C PHE A 87 -24.38 -7.17 -15.76
N ASP A 88 -25.60 -6.74 -15.44
CA ASP A 88 -26.75 -6.83 -16.36
C ASP A 88 -27.49 -5.51 -16.57
N SER A 89 -26.98 -4.44 -15.96
CA SER A 89 -27.65 -3.14 -15.86
C SER A 89 -26.89 -2.07 -16.66
N SER A 90 -25.86 -1.44 -16.09
CA SER A 90 -25.02 -0.40 -16.73
C SER A 90 -24.23 -0.93 -17.92
N ILE A 91 -23.57 -2.08 -17.76
CA ILE A 91 -22.93 -2.86 -18.81
C ILE A 91 -23.55 -4.27 -18.81
N LYS A 92 -23.45 -4.97 -19.94
CA LYS A 92 -23.80 -6.39 -20.05
C LYS A 92 -22.51 -7.20 -20.04
N GLY A 93 -22.31 -8.02 -19.03
CA GLY A 93 -21.00 -8.62 -18.77
C GLY A 93 -20.88 -9.28 -17.42
N PHE A 94 -19.67 -9.68 -17.08
CA PHE A 94 -19.34 -10.27 -15.78
C PHE A 94 -17.88 -10.03 -15.43
N SER A 95 -17.56 -10.09 -14.14
CA SER A 95 -16.17 -10.27 -13.70
C SER A 95 -15.93 -11.71 -13.31
N ALA A 96 -14.70 -12.19 -13.50
CA ALA A 96 -14.29 -13.54 -13.13
C ALA A 96 -12.81 -13.58 -12.74
N GLY A 97 -12.44 -14.63 -11.98
CA GLY A 97 -11.04 -15.03 -11.85
C GLY A 97 -10.67 -15.94 -13.02
N MET A 98 -9.57 -15.66 -13.71
CA MET A 98 -9.09 -16.45 -14.86
C MET A 98 -7.60 -16.17 -15.13
N THR A 99 -6.94 -17.04 -15.90
CA THR A 99 -5.58 -16.78 -16.41
C THR A 99 -5.59 -15.78 -17.56
N GLU A 100 -4.45 -15.17 -17.87
CA GLU A 100 -4.31 -14.29 -19.04
C GLU A 100 -4.61 -15.04 -20.36
N GLU A 101 -4.29 -16.33 -20.43
CA GLU A 101 -4.62 -17.18 -21.59
C GLU A 101 -6.14 -17.40 -21.73
N GLN A 102 -6.85 -17.65 -20.63
CA GLN A 102 -8.32 -17.71 -20.63
C GLN A 102 -8.93 -16.36 -21.01
N ALA A 103 -8.37 -15.24 -20.53
CA ALA A 103 -8.82 -13.90 -20.89
C ALA A 103 -8.62 -13.59 -22.38
N LYS A 104 -7.47 -13.97 -22.97
CA LYS A 104 -7.21 -13.89 -24.43
C LYS A 104 -8.20 -14.76 -25.22
N LYS A 105 -8.46 -15.99 -24.78
CA LYS A 105 -9.44 -16.91 -25.41
C LYS A 105 -10.87 -16.36 -25.37
N LEU A 106 -11.30 -15.77 -24.25
CA LEU A 106 -12.61 -15.12 -24.11
C LEU A 106 -12.74 -13.85 -24.96
N ALA A 107 -11.68 -13.05 -25.05
CA ALA A 107 -11.66 -11.84 -25.88
C ALA A 107 -11.75 -12.12 -27.39
N GLY A 108 -11.54 -13.36 -27.82
CA GLY A 108 -11.75 -13.83 -29.19
C GLY A 108 -13.14 -14.42 -29.48
N ASP A 109 -14.02 -14.57 -28.46
CA ASP A 109 -15.40 -15.05 -28.66
C ASP A 109 -16.27 -13.95 -29.29
N SER A 110 -17.04 -14.28 -30.33
CA SER A 110 -17.89 -13.31 -31.04
C SER A 110 -19.02 -12.71 -30.19
N ARG A 111 -19.32 -13.31 -29.03
CA ARG A 111 -20.27 -12.80 -28.03
C ARG A 111 -19.62 -11.80 -27.07
N VAL A 112 -18.31 -11.60 -27.13
CA VAL A 112 -17.55 -10.70 -26.27
C VAL A 112 -17.17 -9.44 -27.07
N ALA A 113 -17.54 -8.27 -26.55
CA ALA A 113 -17.18 -6.98 -27.13
C ALA A 113 -15.74 -6.59 -26.79
N PHE A 114 -15.29 -6.90 -25.56
CA PHE A 114 -13.90 -6.86 -25.12
C PHE A 114 -13.73 -7.55 -23.77
N VAL A 115 -12.49 -7.94 -23.46
CA VAL A 115 -12.05 -8.23 -22.09
C VAL A 115 -11.12 -7.10 -21.64
N GLN A 116 -11.31 -6.67 -20.41
CA GLN A 116 -10.46 -5.71 -19.71
C GLN A 116 -9.90 -6.39 -18.46
N GLN A 117 -8.61 -6.25 -18.19
CA GLN A 117 -8.07 -6.63 -16.88
C GLN A 117 -8.62 -5.66 -15.84
N ASN A 118 -9.16 -6.21 -14.75
CA ASN A 118 -9.81 -5.42 -13.72
C ASN A 118 -8.80 -4.43 -13.12
N GLN A 119 -9.23 -3.20 -12.87
CA GLN A 119 -8.35 -2.13 -12.42
C GLN A 119 -8.64 -1.80 -10.96
N LYS A 120 -7.59 -1.48 -10.22
CA LYS A 120 -7.68 -0.80 -8.93
C LYS A 120 -8.13 0.65 -9.17
N ILE A 121 -9.04 1.12 -8.33
CA ILE A 121 -9.50 2.51 -8.32
C ILE A 121 -9.18 3.05 -6.94
N THR A 122 -8.20 3.93 -6.87
CA THR A 122 -7.72 4.61 -5.66
C THR A 122 -8.50 5.90 -5.42
N VAL A 123 -8.45 6.41 -4.19
CA VAL A 123 -8.88 7.77 -3.85
C VAL A 123 -7.63 8.53 -3.44
N SER A 124 -7.23 9.51 -4.25
CA SER A 124 -6.14 10.43 -3.93
C SER A 124 -6.58 11.49 -2.93
N GLN A 125 -5.71 11.84 -1.99
CA GLN A 125 -5.77 13.12 -1.27
C GLN A 125 -4.85 14.12 -1.98
N ASP A 126 -5.39 15.25 -2.43
CA ASP A 126 -4.57 16.38 -2.93
C ASP A 126 -4.06 17.24 -1.76
N ASP A 127 -2.86 17.82 -1.91
CA ASP A 127 -2.14 18.60 -0.89
C ASP A 127 -2.10 17.95 0.53
N PRO A 128 -1.66 16.69 0.66
CA PRO A 128 -1.50 16.03 1.96
C PRO A 128 -0.33 16.62 2.77
N PRO A 129 -0.22 16.29 4.08
CA PRO A 129 1.00 16.50 4.84
C PRO A 129 2.21 15.83 4.16
N TRP A 130 3.37 16.49 4.16
CA TRP A 130 4.54 16.07 3.37
C TRP A 130 5.00 14.62 3.65
N GLY A 131 4.83 14.12 4.88
CA GLY A 131 5.21 12.75 5.24
C GLY A 131 4.33 11.66 4.61
N LEU A 132 3.12 12.00 4.17
CA LEU A 132 2.25 11.09 3.42
C LEU A 132 2.70 11.03 1.97
N ASP A 133 2.79 12.20 1.33
CA ASP A 133 3.34 12.44 -0.02
C ASP A 133 4.69 11.73 -0.21
N ARG A 134 5.60 11.93 0.75
CA ARG A 134 6.91 11.27 0.69
C ARG A 134 6.82 9.75 0.83
N ALA A 135 5.85 9.23 1.58
CA ALA A 135 5.73 7.80 1.82
C ALA A 135 5.11 7.03 0.64
N ASP A 136 4.28 7.62 -0.21
CA ASP A 136 3.70 6.91 -1.36
C ASP A 136 4.42 7.13 -2.71
N GLN A 137 5.41 8.04 -2.76
CA GLN A 137 6.33 8.19 -3.91
C GLN A 137 7.77 7.72 -3.63
N ARG A 138 8.58 7.54 -4.69
CA ARG A 138 9.98 7.08 -4.57
C ARG A 138 11.03 8.17 -4.71
N GLU A 139 10.78 9.17 -5.53
CA GLU A 139 11.73 10.22 -5.93
C GLU A 139 11.23 11.61 -5.51
N LEU A 140 12.12 12.51 -5.09
CA LEU A 140 11.80 13.94 -4.96
C LEU A 140 11.82 14.63 -6.34
N PRO A 141 11.09 15.75 -6.56
CA PRO A 141 10.27 16.49 -5.59
C PRO A 141 8.89 15.86 -5.33
N LEU A 142 8.30 16.23 -4.19
CA LEU A 142 6.92 15.90 -3.78
C LEU A 142 5.88 16.29 -4.84
N ASP A 143 4.95 15.38 -5.14
CA ASP A 143 3.95 15.54 -6.21
C ASP A 143 2.62 16.16 -5.75
N LYS A 144 2.45 16.33 -4.43
CA LYS A 144 1.28 16.89 -3.73
C LYS A 144 0.05 15.99 -3.74
N LYS A 145 0.27 14.67 -3.75
CA LYS A 145 -0.79 13.68 -3.61
C LYS A 145 -0.44 12.62 -2.58
N TYR A 146 -1.47 11.86 -2.22
CA TYR A 146 -1.31 10.63 -1.46
C TYR A 146 -2.34 9.60 -1.96
N GLU A 147 -1.85 8.52 -2.57
CA GLU A 147 -2.62 7.40 -3.11
C GLU A 147 -2.31 6.09 -2.38
N ALA A 148 -3.09 5.81 -1.33
CA ALA A 148 -3.04 4.51 -0.67
C ALA A 148 -3.73 3.41 -1.50
N SER A 149 -3.12 2.23 -1.48
CA SER A 149 -3.69 0.96 -1.96
C SER A 149 -5.13 0.70 -1.44
N THR A 150 -5.37 1.04 -0.19
CA THR A 150 -6.55 0.68 0.61
C THR A 150 -6.66 1.69 1.76
N THR A 151 -7.80 1.75 2.44
CA THR A 151 -7.93 2.52 3.68
C THR A 151 -7.63 1.69 4.93
N ALA A 152 -7.48 0.36 4.80
CA ALA A 152 -7.24 -0.58 5.90
C ALA A 152 -8.35 -0.65 6.97
N ASP A 153 -9.62 -0.56 6.57
CA ASP A 153 -10.80 -0.64 7.45
C ASP A 153 -10.97 -2.01 8.18
N ASN A 154 -10.28 -3.03 7.69
CA ASN A 154 -10.18 -4.36 8.29
C ASN A 154 -9.06 -4.52 9.35
N VAL A 155 -8.20 -3.52 9.57
CA VAL A 155 -7.03 -3.60 10.47
C VAL A 155 -7.24 -2.81 11.77
N ASN A 156 -6.70 -3.33 12.88
CA ASN A 156 -6.69 -2.65 14.18
C ASN A 156 -5.26 -2.19 14.53
N VAL A 157 -5.15 -0.93 14.97
CA VAL A 157 -3.93 -0.24 15.35
C VAL A 157 -3.94 -0.03 16.85
N TYR A 158 -2.91 -0.47 17.56
CA TYR A 158 -2.72 -0.27 18.98
C TYR A 158 -1.63 0.78 19.22
N VAL A 159 -1.98 1.89 19.87
CA VAL A 159 -1.03 3.00 20.13
C VAL A 159 -0.65 2.96 21.61
N ILE A 160 0.55 2.45 21.89
CA ILE A 160 1.08 2.24 23.25
C ILE A 160 1.89 3.48 23.62
N ASP A 161 1.25 4.44 24.31
CA ASP A 161 1.73 5.83 24.41
C ASP A 161 1.08 6.60 25.58
N THR A 162 0.95 7.93 25.51
CA THR A 162 0.30 8.82 26.51
C THR A 162 -1.23 8.71 26.59
N GLY A 163 -1.83 7.82 25.79
CA GLY A 163 -3.27 7.71 25.56
C GLY A 163 -3.67 8.24 24.18
N ILE A 164 -4.97 8.36 23.91
CA ILE A 164 -5.46 9.06 22.71
C ILE A 164 -6.64 9.98 23.03
N TYR A 165 -6.78 11.09 22.30
CA TYR A 165 -7.99 11.89 22.27
C TYR A 165 -8.98 11.34 21.24
N ALA A 166 -9.64 10.23 21.58
CA ALA A 166 -10.52 9.48 20.69
C ALA A 166 -11.73 10.28 20.13
N ALA A 167 -12.07 11.42 20.73
CA ALA A 167 -13.15 12.30 20.28
C ALA A 167 -12.73 13.32 19.20
N HIS A 168 -11.45 13.32 18.77
CA HIS A 168 -10.98 14.16 17.69
C HIS A 168 -11.64 13.78 16.36
N LYS A 169 -12.13 14.76 15.60
CA LYS A 169 -12.95 14.51 14.42
C LYS A 169 -12.21 13.78 13.30
N ASP A 170 -10.88 13.88 13.25
CA ASP A 170 -10.09 13.22 12.22
C ASP A 170 -10.12 11.68 12.35
N PHE A 171 -10.51 11.14 13.51
CA PHE A 171 -10.74 9.70 13.69
C PHE A 171 -12.18 9.26 13.40
N GLY A 172 -13.16 10.17 13.41
CA GLY A 172 -14.59 9.82 13.31
C GLY A 172 -15.03 8.87 14.44
N ASP A 173 -15.54 7.69 14.09
CA ASP A 173 -15.93 6.62 15.01
C ASP A 173 -14.87 5.51 15.17
N ARG A 174 -13.68 5.69 14.58
CA ARG A 174 -12.66 4.65 14.46
C ARG A 174 -11.69 4.59 15.62
N ALA A 175 -11.64 5.61 16.48
CA ALA A 175 -10.77 5.65 17.67
C ALA A 175 -11.50 5.25 18.95
N SER A 176 -10.80 4.54 19.83
CA SER A 176 -11.33 4.07 21.11
C SER A 176 -10.21 3.95 22.16
N VAL A 177 -10.55 4.07 23.44
CA VAL A 177 -9.64 3.76 24.54
C VAL A 177 -9.68 2.24 24.81
N GLY A 178 -8.50 1.62 24.91
CA GLY A 178 -8.34 0.21 25.27
C GLY A 178 -8.06 -0.01 26.76
N THR A 179 -6.95 0.54 27.25
CA THR A 179 -6.53 0.40 28.66
C THR A 179 -5.69 1.60 29.13
N ASP A 180 -5.56 1.74 30.45
CA ASP A 180 -4.69 2.70 31.14
C ASP A 180 -3.93 1.95 32.24
N THR A 181 -2.60 1.90 32.15
CA THR A 181 -1.72 1.23 33.11
C THR A 181 -0.91 2.22 33.96
N VAL A 182 -1.13 3.53 33.77
CA VAL A 182 -0.54 4.61 34.59
C VAL A 182 -1.34 4.78 35.88
N GLY A 183 -2.68 4.67 35.79
CA GLY A 183 -3.56 4.63 36.96
C GLY A 183 -3.76 5.98 37.69
N ASP A 184 -3.43 7.10 37.05
CA ASP A 184 -3.55 8.46 37.59
C ASP A 184 -4.97 9.09 37.49
N GLY A 185 -5.92 8.35 36.92
CA GLY A 185 -7.32 8.77 36.78
C GLY A 185 -7.68 9.40 35.43
N GLN A 186 -6.77 9.44 34.45
CA GLN A 186 -7.06 9.91 33.09
C GLN A 186 -7.91 8.93 32.26
N ASN A 187 -8.00 7.65 32.67
CA ASN A 187 -8.80 6.61 32.00
C ASN A 187 -8.47 6.47 30.51
N GLY A 188 -7.18 6.50 30.16
CA GLY A 188 -6.67 6.29 28.80
C GLY A 188 -6.80 7.49 27.86
N VAL A 189 -7.36 8.61 28.33
CA VAL A 189 -7.44 9.87 27.58
C VAL A 189 -6.07 10.56 27.59
N ASP A 190 -5.59 10.95 26.41
CA ASP A 190 -4.35 11.69 26.25
C ASP A 190 -4.42 13.07 26.93
N CYS A 191 -3.39 13.39 27.69
CA CYS A 191 -3.19 14.67 28.37
C CYS A 191 -1.86 15.34 28.02
N GLN A 192 -1.05 14.71 27.16
CA GLN A 192 0.25 15.22 26.72
C GLN A 192 0.16 15.66 25.24
N GLY A 193 -0.48 14.85 24.40
CA GLY A 193 -0.74 15.12 22.98
C GLY A 193 0.04 14.21 22.01
N HIS A 194 1.12 13.59 22.48
CA HIS A 194 2.00 12.73 21.70
C HIS A 194 1.29 11.48 21.17
N GLY A 195 0.61 10.70 22.02
CA GLY A 195 -0.12 9.51 21.60
C GLY A 195 -1.23 9.82 20.60
N SER A 196 -1.90 10.97 20.72
CA SER A 196 -2.90 11.43 19.74
C SER A 196 -2.28 11.84 18.40
N HIS A 197 -1.14 12.54 18.42
CA HIS A 197 -0.39 12.91 17.22
C HIS A 197 0.10 11.68 16.44
N VAL A 198 0.69 10.72 17.17
CA VAL A 198 1.11 9.41 16.67
C VAL A 198 -0.08 8.65 16.07
N ALA A 199 -1.19 8.53 16.81
CA ALA A 199 -2.42 7.90 16.32
C ALA A 199 -2.97 8.55 15.03
N GLY A 200 -2.93 9.89 14.95
CA GLY A 200 -3.33 10.66 13.77
C GLY A 200 -2.44 10.35 12.56
N THR A 201 -1.13 10.17 12.75
CA THR A 201 -0.18 9.87 11.68
C THR A 201 -0.38 8.44 11.13
N ILE A 202 -0.85 7.50 11.98
CA ILE A 202 -1.19 6.15 11.53
C ILE A 202 -2.51 6.15 10.75
N ALA A 203 -3.58 6.68 11.33
CA ALA A 203 -4.95 6.42 10.89
C ALA A 203 -5.91 7.63 10.96
N GLY A 204 -5.40 8.85 11.08
CA GLY A 204 -6.21 10.06 10.85
C GLY A 204 -6.79 10.09 9.43
N THR A 205 -7.98 10.67 9.26
CA THR A 205 -8.59 10.84 7.93
C THR A 205 -7.78 11.82 7.08
N THR A 206 -7.31 12.92 7.69
CA THR A 206 -6.48 13.95 7.05
C THR A 206 -5.00 13.59 7.14
N TYR A 207 -4.56 13.16 8.31
CA TYR A 207 -3.13 13.01 8.65
C TYR A 207 -2.60 11.57 8.59
N GLY A 208 -3.47 10.57 8.43
CA GLY A 208 -3.09 9.17 8.51
C GLY A 208 -2.80 8.53 7.15
N LEU A 209 -1.90 7.56 7.14
CA LEU A 209 -1.67 6.68 6.00
C LEU A 209 -2.83 5.67 5.86
N ALA A 210 -3.15 4.96 6.95
CA ALA A 210 -4.19 3.95 7.03
C ALA A 210 -5.55 4.56 7.41
N LYS A 211 -6.08 5.46 6.56
CA LYS A 211 -7.21 6.38 6.82
C LYS A 211 -8.53 5.74 7.30
N GLY A 212 -8.70 4.42 7.16
CA GLY A 212 -9.87 3.66 7.59
C GLY A 212 -9.62 2.72 8.76
N ALA A 213 -8.36 2.52 9.18
CA ALA A 213 -8.01 1.62 10.27
C ALA A 213 -8.62 2.06 11.61
N LYS A 214 -8.83 1.08 12.49
CA LYS A 214 -9.41 1.29 13.82
C LYS A 214 -8.30 1.49 14.85
N VAL A 215 -8.36 2.57 15.63
CA VAL A 215 -7.33 2.92 16.61
C VAL A 215 -7.79 2.55 18.02
N VAL A 216 -6.91 1.90 18.77
CA VAL A 216 -7.07 1.57 20.18
C VAL A 216 -5.93 2.20 20.97
N GLY A 217 -6.24 3.19 21.80
CA GLY A 217 -5.26 3.83 22.69
C GLY A 217 -4.94 2.95 23.89
N VAL A 218 -3.66 2.72 24.13
CA VAL A 218 -3.12 1.93 25.24
C VAL A 218 -2.21 2.86 26.02
N ARG A 219 -2.75 3.44 27.10
CA ARG A 219 -2.05 4.47 27.86
C ARG A 219 -1.07 3.84 28.87
N VAL A 220 0.22 4.07 28.63
CA VAL A 220 1.33 3.59 29.47
C VAL A 220 2.25 4.73 29.95
N LEU A 221 2.11 5.92 29.37
CA LEU A 221 2.83 7.14 29.73
C LEU A 221 1.88 8.18 30.36
N ASP A 222 2.38 8.91 31.33
CA ASP A 222 1.68 9.96 32.07
C ASP A 222 1.55 11.28 31.28
N CYS A 223 0.97 12.30 31.91
CA CYS A 223 0.80 13.63 31.30
C CYS A 223 2.11 14.43 31.14
N GLN A 224 3.26 13.87 31.54
CA GLN A 224 4.60 14.40 31.29
C GLN A 224 5.33 13.57 30.21
N GLY A 225 4.70 12.54 29.65
CA GLY A 225 5.31 11.63 28.68
C GLY A 225 6.21 10.57 29.32
N SER A 226 6.10 10.35 30.63
CA SER A 226 6.94 9.42 31.40
C SER A 226 6.17 8.16 31.81
N GLY A 227 6.85 7.01 31.88
CA GLY A 227 6.26 5.76 32.32
C GLY A 227 7.32 4.83 32.92
N SER A 228 6.88 3.73 33.52
CA SER A 228 7.77 2.70 34.05
C SER A 228 7.79 1.49 33.14
N THR A 229 8.83 0.65 33.23
CA THR A 229 8.84 -0.66 32.56
C THR A 229 7.58 -1.47 32.92
N GLU A 230 7.10 -1.36 34.16
CA GLU A 230 5.86 -2.00 34.61
C GLU A 230 4.62 -1.50 33.84
N SER A 231 4.41 -0.18 33.70
CA SER A 231 3.25 0.36 32.97
C SER A 231 3.30 0.00 31.48
N VAL A 232 4.49 0.07 30.87
CA VAL A 232 4.69 -0.27 29.45
C VAL A 232 4.49 -1.77 29.20
N VAL A 233 5.11 -2.65 29.98
CA VAL A 233 4.95 -4.11 29.88
C VAL A 233 3.49 -4.54 30.14
N ALA A 234 2.81 -3.91 31.10
CA ALA A 234 1.38 -4.16 31.33
C ALA A 234 0.50 -3.74 30.13
N GLY A 235 0.87 -2.66 29.42
CA GLY A 235 0.20 -2.24 28.19
C GLY A 235 0.40 -3.24 27.04
N ILE A 236 1.64 -3.71 26.85
CA ILE A 236 1.99 -4.74 25.86
C ILE A 236 1.28 -6.08 26.15
N ASP A 237 1.25 -6.50 27.42
CA ASP A 237 0.53 -7.69 27.87
C ASP A 237 -0.99 -7.57 27.60
N TRP A 238 -1.58 -6.39 27.84
CA TRP A 238 -2.97 -6.12 27.48
C TRP A 238 -3.21 -6.22 25.97
N VAL A 239 -2.34 -5.64 25.13
CA VAL A 239 -2.42 -5.77 23.66
C VAL A 239 -2.35 -7.24 23.26
N THR A 240 -1.34 -7.98 23.77
CA THR A 240 -1.13 -9.40 23.50
C THR A 240 -2.36 -10.26 23.83
N LYS A 241 -3.11 -9.91 24.89
CA LYS A 241 -4.33 -10.60 25.31
C LYS A 241 -5.59 -10.19 24.55
N ASN A 242 -5.67 -8.95 24.04
CA ASN A 242 -6.90 -8.35 23.51
C ASN A 242 -6.83 -7.98 22.02
N ALA A 243 -5.69 -8.20 21.35
CA ALA A 243 -5.48 -7.85 19.95
C ALA A 243 -6.49 -8.55 19.02
N LYS A 244 -7.24 -7.74 18.27
CA LYS A 244 -8.09 -8.22 17.16
C LYS A 244 -7.28 -8.15 15.89
N LYS A 245 -6.94 -9.31 15.32
CA LYS A 245 -6.15 -9.41 14.09
C LYS A 245 -6.99 -9.16 12.82
N PRO A 246 -6.42 -8.65 11.72
CA PRO A 246 -5.02 -8.18 11.58
C PRO A 246 -4.71 -6.98 12.49
N ALA A 247 -3.51 -6.97 13.07
CA ALA A 247 -3.14 -6.05 14.14
C ALA A 247 -1.71 -5.53 14.00
N VAL A 248 -1.54 -4.24 14.23
CA VAL A 248 -0.26 -3.56 14.38
C VAL A 248 -0.24 -2.78 15.69
N ALA A 249 0.91 -2.74 16.35
CA ALA A 249 1.19 -1.87 17.47
C ALA A 249 2.26 -0.84 17.09
N ASN A 250 2.09 0.39 17.55
CA ASN A 250 3.13 1.42 17.49
C ASN A 250 3.58 1.77 18.91
N MET A 251 4.89 1.78 19.13
CA MET A 251 5.53 2.27 20.35
C MET A 251 6.49 3.41 20.02
N SER A 252 6.00 4.64 20.10
CA SER A 252 6.79 5.86 19.88
C SER A 252 7.57 6.30 21.14
N LEU A 253 8.03 5.32 21.92
CA LEU A 253 8.68 5.47 23.22
C LEU A 253 9.95 4.61 23.28
N GLY A 254 10.82 4.92 24.23
CA GLY A 254 12.01 4.11 24.49
C GLY A 254 12.84 4.66 25.65
N GLY A 255 13.93 3.96 25.94
CA GLY A 255 14.93 4.35 26.93
C GLY A 255 16.18 3.50 26.79
N GLY A 256 16.97 3.40 27.87
CA GLY A 256 18.08 2.46 27.91
C GLY A 256 17.61 0.99 27.79
N ALA A 257 18.55 0.12 27.45
CA ALA A 257 18.40 -1.34 27.42
C ALA A 257 17.58 -1.91 28.60
N ASP A 258 16.47 -2.60 28.30
CA ASP A 258 15.56 -3.23 29.25
C ASP A 258 15.10 -4.60 28.72
N GLU A 259 15.58 -5.68 29.35
CA GLU A 259 15.29 -7.06 28.93
C GLU A 259 13.82 -7.47 29.14
N ALA A 260 13.11 -6.86 30.10
CA ALA A 260 11.71 -7.16 30.35
C ALA A 260 10.82 -6.50 29.27
N LEU A 261 11.19 -5.29 28.84
CA LEU A 261 10.55 -4.59 27.73
C LEU A 261 10.74 -5.34 26.41
N ASP A 262 11.98 -5.73 26.08
CA ASP A 262 12.28 -6.50 24.86
C ASP A 262 11.52 -7.83 24.84
N ALA A 263 11.54 -8.58 25.94
CA ALA A 263 10.82 -9.85 26.06
C ALA A 263 9.30 -9.69 25.92
N ALA A 264 8.73 -8.58 26.40
CA ALA A 264 7.30 -8.29 26.23
C ALA A 264 6.95 -7.97 24.77
N VAL A 265 7.73 -7.11 24.11
CA VAL A 265 7.56 -6.81 22.67
C VAL A 265 7.66 -8.09 21.86
N LYS A 266 8.72 -8.88 22.08
CA LYS A 266 8.91 -10.17 21.42
C LYS A 266 7.74 -11.13 21.63
N ALA A 267 7.25 -11.28 22.85
CA ALA A 267 6.11 -12.16 23.13
C ALA A 267 4.82 -11.68 22.42
N SER A 268 4.65 -10.37 22.28
CA SER A 268 3.53 -9.78 21.52
C SER A 268 3.67 -10.00 20.01
N VAL A 269 4.89 -9.90 19.47
CA VAL A 269 5.17 -10.24 18.05
C VAL A 269 4.98 -11.73 17.78
N ASP A 270 5.49 -12.61 18.64
CA ASP A 270 5.26 -14.05 18.56
C ASP A 270 3.75 -14.40 18.68
N SER A 271 2.96 -13.55 19.35
CA SER A 271 1.50 -13.69 19.37
C SER A 271 0.81 -13.33 18.04
N GLY A 272 1.51 -12.71 17.09
CA GLY A 272 1.01 -12.32 15.77
C GLY A 272 0.51 -10.86 15.67
N VAL A 273 1.11 -9.94 16.42
CA VAL A 273 0.93 -8.48 16.27
C VAL A 273 2.22 -7.89 15.71
N THR A 274 2.18 -7.12 14.63
CA THR A 274 3.42 -6.48 14.12
C THR A 274 3.72 -5.23 14.93
N TYR A 275 4.98 -5.00 15.32
CA TYR A 275 5.39 -3.80 16.07
C TYR A 275 6.24 -2.87 15.21
N ALA A 276 5.90 -1.58 15.19
CA ALA A 276 6.79 -0.50 14.77
C ALA A 276 7.25 0.28 16.01
N VAL A 277 8.55 0.55 16.10
CA VAL A 277 9.17 1.21 17.26
C VAL A 277 10.10 2.35 16.86
N ALA A 278 10.18 3.38 17.70
CA ALA A 278 11.11 4.49 17.50
C ALA A 278 12.57 4.08 17.75
N ALA A 279 13.50 4.47 16.87
CA ALA A 279 14.94 4.22 17.07
C ALA A 279 15.58 5.04 18.22
N GLY A 280 14.96 6.16 18.62
CA GLY A 280 15.46 7.10 19.62
C GLY A 280 16.06 8.38 19.01
N ASN A 281 16.27 9.40 19.85
CA ASN A 281 16.48 10.80 19.42
C ASN A 281 17.78 11.40 19.97
N ASP A 282 18.81 10.57 20.16
CA ASP A 282 20.06 10.91 20.86
C ASP A 282 21.27 11.01 19.92
N SER A 283 21.07 10.82 18.60
CA SER A 283 22.12 10.65 17.59
C SER A 283 23.16 9.58 17.99
N ALA A 284 22.65 8.43 18.43
CA ALA A 284 23.43 7.32 18.98
C ALA A 284 23.09 5.97 18.30
N ASP A 285 23.82 4.91 18.69
CA ASP A 285 23.54 3.53 18.26
C ASP A 285 22.21 3.03 18.85
N ALA A 286 21.22 2.79 17.98
CA ALA A 286 19.89 2.31 18.34
C ALA A 286 19.91 0.95 19.07
N CYS A 287 20.97 0.15 18.93
CA CYS A 287 21.14 -1.11 19.64
C CYS A 287 21.38 -0.97 21.16
N GLN A 288 21.62 0.25 21.67
CA GLN A 288 21.84 0.52 23.10
C GLN A 288 20.54 0.79 23.88
N GLY A 289 19.42 0.99 23.18
CA GLY A 289 18.10 1.28 23.76
C GLY A 289 17.09 0.15 23.62
N SER A 290 16.02 0.23 24.40
CA SER A 290 14.85 -0.65 24.28
C SER A 290 13.59 0.20 24.09
N PRO A 291 12.63 -0.23 23.24
CA PRO A 291 12.61 -1.49 22.49
C PRO A 291 13.38 -1.46 21.15
N SER A 292 14.12 -0.39 20.84
CA SER A 292 14.81 -0.20 19.54
C SER A 292 15.82 -1.28 19.16
N ARG A 293 16.30 -2.08 20.12
CA ARG A 293 17.19 -3.23 19.89
C ARG A 293 16.49 -4.58 19.71
N GLU A 294 15.17 -4.68 19.93
CA GLU A 294 14.43 -5.95 19.89
C GLU A 294 14.23 -6.41 18.43
N PRO A 295 14.91 -7.48 17.95
CA PRO A 295 14.98 -7.79 16.51
C PRO A 295 13.68 -8.30 15.87
N SER A 296 12.62 -8.51 16.66
CA SER A 296 11.29 -8.89 16.15
C SER A 296 10.36 -7.70 15.89
N ALA A 297 10.75 -6.49 16.31
CA ALA A 297 10.07 -5.24 15.95
C ALA A 297 10.72 -4.61 14.71
N ILE A 298 9.99 -3.69 14.04
CA ILE A 298 10.53 -2.84 12.98
C ILE A 298 10.97 -1.51 13.61
N THR A 299 12.27 -1.28 13.71
CA THR A 299 12.86 -0.08 14.32
C THR A 299 13.07 1.02 13.29
N VAL A 300 12.56 2.20 13.59
CA VAL A 300 12.37 3.29 12.62
C VAL A 300 13.20 4.53 12.94
N GLY A 301 14.10 4.88 12.02
CA GLY A 301 14.84 6.14 12.02
C GLY A 301 14.03 7.29 11.37
N ALA A 302 14.40 8.54 11.63
CA ALA A 302 13.70 9.73 11.13
C ALA A 302 14.44 10.41 9.97
N THR A 303 13.71 10.87 8.94
CA THR A 303 14.19 11.83 7.94
C THR A 303 13.45 13.16 7.96
N ASP A 304 14.06 14.17 7.33
CA ASP A 304 13.42 15.41 6.90
C ASP A 304 12.81 15.33 5.49
N ASP A 305 12.34 16.47 4.98
CA ASP A 305 11.68 16.63 3.68
C ASP A 305 12.64 16.63 2.47
N GLN A 306 13.94 16.50 2.72
CA GLN A 306 15.02 16.44 1.74
C GLN A 306 15.72 15.07 1.75
N ASP A 307 15.05 14.06 2.30
CA ASP A 307 15.54 12.70 2.52
C ASP A 307 16.83 12.65 3.38
N GLN A 308 17.18 13.68 4.15
CA GLN A 308 18.32 13.58 5.07
C GLN A 308 17.88 12.89 6.36
N ARG A 309 18.74 12.04 6.95
CA ARG A 309 18.53 11.58 8.32
C ARG A 309 18.47 12.80 9.24
N ALA A 310 17.44 12.88 10.06
CA ALA A 310 17.31 13.94 11.05
C ALA A 310 18.50 13.90 12.02
N GLU A 311 19.11 15.05 12.33
CA GLU A 311 20.36 15.10 13.13
C GLU A 311 20.24 14.39 14.50
N PHE A 312 19.05 14.38 15.10
CA PHE A 312 18.74 13.69 16.34
C PHE A 312 18.53 12.17 16.19
N SER A 313 18.23 11.66 14.99
CA SER A 313 17.85 10.26 14.81
C SER A 313 19.00 9.33 15.17
N ASN A 314 18.74 8.38 16.07
CA ASN A 314 19.60 7.24 16.26
C ASN A 314 19.78 6.46 14.95
N PHE A 315 20.88 5.72 14.89
CA PHE A 315 21.39 5.03 13.71
C PHE A 315 21.96 3.65 14.08
N GLY A 316 22.50 2.92 13.10
CA GLY A 316 23.18 1.65 13.29
C GLY A 316 22.33 0.46 12.86
N LYS A 317 22.92 -0.73 13.01
CA LYS A 317 22.39 -2.01 12.50
C LYS A 317 21.04 -2.46 13.08
N CYS A 318 20.56 -1.81 14.15
CA CYS A 318 19.26 -2.09 14.76
C CYS A 318 18.17 -1.16 14.23
N VAL A 319 18.47 -0.24 13.29
CA VAL A 319 17.45 0.44 12.48
C VAL A 319 17.16 -0.42 11.25
N ASP A 320 15.89 -0.67 10.95
CA ASP A 320 15.48 -1.47 9.78
C ASP A 320 15.22 -0.60 8.54
N LEU A 321 14.62 0.57 8.76
CA LEU A 321 14.33 1.57 7.74
C LEU A 321 14.09 2.95 8.36
N PHE A 322 14.09 3.98 7.52
CA PHE A 322 13.78 5.36 7.88
C PHE A 322 12.40 5.79 7.36
N ALA A 323 11.77 6.75 8.02
CA ALA A 323 10.52 7.35 7.58
C ALA A 323 10.45 8.85 7.95
N PRO A 324 9.52 9.62 7.35
CA PRO A 324 9.30 11.04 7.66
C PRO A 324 9.13 11.30 9.16
N GLY A 325 10.03 12.09 9.76
CA GLY A 325 10.07 12.31 11.21
C GLY A 325 10.40 13.73 11.65
N VAL A 326 10.57 14.69 10.75
CA VAL A 326 10.77 16.11 11.07
C VAL A 326 9.55 16.93 10.66
N ASP A 327 9.08 17.82 11.54
CA ASP A 327 7.99 18.76 11.23
C ASP A 327 6.69 18.08 10.74
N ILE A 328 6.40 16.89 11.27
CA ILE A 328 5.21 16.11 10.94
C ILE A 328 3.98 16.75 11.57
N THR A 329 3.01 17.12 10.73
CA THR A 329 1.73 17.68 11.15
C THR A 329 0.70 16.56 11.30
N SER A 330 0.07 16.48 12.46
CA SER A 330 -0.97 15.49 12.79
C SER A 330 -1.99 16.05 13.78
N VAL A 331 -2.87 15.19 14.30
CA VAL A 331 -3.88 15.47 15.34
C VAL A 331 -3.26 16.12 16.58
N GLY A 332 -3.91 17.17 17.09
CA GLY A 332 -3.66 17.75 18.40
C GLY A 332 -4.79 17.46 19.41
N ILE A 333 -4.60 17.87 20.67
CA ILE A 333 -5.56 17.58 21.77
C ILE A 333 -6.23 18.82 22.39
N THR A 334 -6.02 20.02 21.83
CA THR A 334 -6.59 21.27 22.38
C THR A 334 -8.09 21.37 22.19
N ASP A 335 -8.61 20.79 21.10
CA ASP A 335 -10.01 20.78 20.70
C ASP A 335 -10.24 19.70 19.62
N PRO A 336 -11.50 19.38 19.24
CA PRO A 336 -11.81 18.30 18.29
C PRO A 336 -11.34 18.51 16.84
N ASP A 337 -10.84 19.68 16.46
CA ASP A 337 -10.31 20.01 15.13
C ASP A 337 -8.80 20.32 15.17
N ALA A 338 -8.17 20.23 16.34
CA ALA A 338 -6.79 20.65 16.58
C ALA A 338 -5.76 19.89 15.74
N SER A 339 -4.69 20.59 15.35
CA SER A 339 -3.48 19.98 14.80
C SER A 339 -2.25 20.38 15.59
N ALA A 340 -1.24 19.53 15.55
CA ALA A 340 0.06 19.77 16.17
C ALA A 340 1.18 19.35 15.20
N LYS A 341 2.32 20.05 15.26
CA LYS A 341 3.52 19.74 14.50
C LYS A 341 4.63 19.28 15.44
N MET A 342 5.20 18.11 15.19
CA MET A 342 6.20 17.47 16.05
C MET A 342 7.32 16.83 15.24
N SER A 343 8.47 16.61 15.88
CA SER A 343 9.65 15.98 15.28
C SER A 343 10.18 14.90 16.22
N GLY A 344 10.61 13.77 15.66
CA GLY A 344 11.18 12.64 16.39
C GLY A 344 11.11 11.34 15.57
N THR A 345 11.92 10.35 15.94
CA THR A 345 11.70 8.94 15.53
C THR A 345 10.33 8.43 15.98
N SER A 346 9.78 9.03 17.04
CA SER A 346 8.39 8.92 17.48
C SER A 346 7.34 9.35 16.43
N MET A 347 7.69 10.22 15.47
CA MET A 347 6.84 10.61 14.34
C MET A 347 7.15 9.79 13.08
N ALA A 348 8.36 9.22 12.96
CA ALA A 348 8.71 8.30 11.89
C ALA A 348 8.04 6.92 12.07
N SER A 349 8.10 6.35 13.28
CA SER A 349 7.46 5.07 13.65
C SER A 349 5.98 4.94 13.20
N PRO A 350 5.08 5.91 13.44
CA PRO A 350 3.69 5.79 13.01
C PRO A 350 3.47 5.82 11.50
N HIS A 351 4.37 6.40 10.70
CA HIS A 351 4.30 6.22 9.25
C HIS A 351 4.51 4.74 8.88
N VAL A 352 5.45 4.06 9.53
CA VAL A 352 5.71 2.62 9.31
C VAL A 352 4.57 1.77 9.83
N ALA A 353 4.00 2.08 11.00
CA ALA A 353 2.79 1.40 11.49
C ALA A 353 1.59 1.60 10.54
N GLY A 354 1.48 2.76 9.90
CA GLY A 354 0.51 3.03 8.83
C GLY A 354 0.75 2.16 7.60
N GLY A 355 2.00 2.07 7.11
CA GLY A 355 2.39 1.18 6.02
C GLY A 355 2.13 -0.31 6.32
N VAL A 356 2.41 -0.75 7.55
CA VAL A 356 2.07 -2.09 8.04
C VAL A 356 0.56 -2.33 8.02
N ALA A 357 -0.25 -1.36 8.45
CA ALA A 357 -1.71 -1.49 8.40
C ALA A 357 -2.23 -1.57 6.95
N LEU A 358 -1.68 -0.79 6.03
CA LEU A 358 -1.99 -0.89 4.60
C LEU A 358 -1.62 -2.27 4.02
N TYR A 359 -0.45 -2.80 4.38
CA TYR A 359 -0.02 -4.13 3.91
C TYR A 359 -0.89 -5.25 4.47
N LEU A 360 -1.17 -5.25 5.78
CA LEU A 360 -2.03 -6.22 6.47
C LEU A 360 -3.49 -6.18 5.98
N ALA A 361 -3.95 -5.04 5.46
CA ALA A 361 -5.28 -4.92 4.90
C ALA A 361 -5.46 -5.74 3.61
N ASP A 362 -4.44 -5.73 2.75
CA ASP A 362 -4.39 -6.57 1.53
C ASP A 362 -3.93 -8.01 1.84
N HIS A 363 -3.14 -8.23 2.90
CA HIS A 363 -2.55 -9.51 3.30
C HIS A 363 -2.90 -9.89 4.76
N PRO A 364 -4.18 -10.19 5.07
CA PRO A 364 -4.66 -10.35 6.45
C PRO A 364 -4.10 -11.56 7.21
N ASP A 365 -3.57 -12.55 6.49
CA ASP A 365 -2.99 -13.77 7.05
C ASP A 365 -1.43 -13.72 7.13
N ALA A 366 -0.80 -12.61 6.76
CA ALA A 366 0.65 -12.46 6.80
C ALA A 366 1.19 -12.50 8.25
N THR A 367 2.31 -13.18 8.47
CA THR A 367 2.98 -13.17 9.78
C THR A 367 3.75 -11.87 9.99
N PRO A 368 4.05 -11.45 11.23
CA PRO A 368 4.86 -10.26 11.47
C PRO A 368 6.23 -10.26 10.77
N ALA A 369 6.81 -11.45 10.55
CA ALA A 369 8.05 -11.59 9.77
C ALA A 369 7.83 -11.32 8.27
N ASP A 370 6.74 -11.83 7.67
CA ASP A 370 6.39 -11.54 6.27
C ASP A 370 6.11 -10.04 6.08
N VAL A 371 5.44 -9.42 7.05
CA VAL A 371 5.12 -7.99 7.06
C VAL A 371 6.40 -7.15 7.17
N ALA A 372 7.27 -7.46 8.13
CA ALA A 372 8.55 -6.76 8.30
C ALA A 372 9.41 -6.87 7.04
N ALA A 373 9.54 -8.08 6.47
CA ALA A 373 10.23 -8.29 5.20
C ALA A 373 9.61 -7.46 4.07
N ALA A 374 8.28 -7.48 3.90
CA ALA A 374 7.61 -6.73 2.83
C ALA A 374 7.82 -5.21 2.92
N LEU A 375 7.78 -4.62 4.13
CA LEU A 375 8.02 -3.19 4.33
C LEU A 375 9.50 -2.83 4.14
N VAL A 376 10.43 -3.63 4.68
CA VAL A 376 11.87 -3.42 4.57
C VAL A 376 12.36 -3.64 3.13
N GLU A 377 11.87 -4.64 2.41
CA GLU A 377 12.23 -4.92 1.02
C GLU A 377 11.51 -4.00 0.02
N GLY A 378 10.26 -3.60 0.28
CA GLY A 378 9.49 -2.68 -0.56
C GLY A 378 9.93 -1.21 -0.49
N SER A 379 10.67 -0.85 0.57
CA SER A 379 11.27 0.48 0.78
C SER A 379 12.06 0.99 -0.43
N THR A 380 12.25 2.31 -0.53
CA THR A 380 13.10 2.90 -1.56
C THR A 380 14.56 2.89 -1.09
N PRO A 381 15.48 2.21 -1.78
CA PRO A 381 16.89 2.18 -1.40
C PRO A 381 17.62 3.47 -1.78
N ASP A 382 18.73 3.74 -1.09
CA ASP A 382 19.73 4.74 -1.46
C ASP A 382 19.19 6.19 -1.62
N LYS A 383 18.18 6.55 -0.81
CA LYS A 383 17.64 7.92 -0.73
C LYS A 383 18.09 8.69 0.50
N VAL A 384 18.27 7.99 1.63
CA VAL A 384 18.59 8.63 2.90
C VAL A 384 19.99 9.24 2.81
N GLY A 385 20.08 10.57 2.93
CA GLY A 385 21.33 11.29 3.10
C GLY A 385 21.87 11.11 4.52
N ASP A 386 23.15 10.77 4.63
CA ASP A 386 23.83 10.37 5.89
C ASP A 386 22.97 9.48 6.82
N PRO A 387 22.67 8.22 6.44
CA PRO A 387 21.88 7.33 7.29
C PRO A 387 22.59 6.94 8.61
N GLY A 388 23.84 7.36 8.83
CA GLY A 388 24.67 6.98 9.96
C GLY A 388 25.37 5.63 9.76
N GLU A 389 26.45 5.42 10.52
CA GLU A 389 27.31 4.24 10.35
C GLU A 389 26.56 2.94 10.69
N GLY A 390 26.56 1.99 9.75
CA GLY A 390 25.93 0.67 9.93
C GLY A 390 24.41 0.62 9.76
N SER A 391 23.75 1.75 9.54
CA SER A 391 22.32 1.79 9.18
C SER A 391 22.07 1.27 7.76
N PRO A 392 20.91 0.67 7.47
CA PRO A 392 20.46 0.44 6.10
C PRO A 392 20.03 1.75 5.44
N ASN A 393 20.37 1.95 4.16
CA ASN A 393 19.81 3.07 3.39
C ASN A 393 18.48 2.66 2.76
N LYS A 394 17.43 2.69 3.56
CA LYS A 394 16.05 2.26 3.22
C LYS A 394 15.06 3.31 3.71
N LEU A 395 14.29 3.90 2.80
CA LEU A 395 13.25 4.89 3.12
C LEU A 395 11.87 4.30 2.86
N LEU A 396 10.95 4.43 3.82
CA LEU A 396 9.59 3.89 3.75
C LEU A 396 8.91 4.18 2.39
N TYR A 397 8.27 3.15 1.83
CA TYR A 397 7.42 3.27 0.65
C TYR A 397 6.14 2.47 0.84
N VAL A 398 4.99 3.12 0.70
CA VAL A 398 3.63 2.55 0.87
C VAL A 398 2.74 2.71 -0.36
N GLY A 399 3.27 3.33 -1.42
CA GLY A 399 2.54 3.51 -2.68
C GLY A 399 2.21 2.19 -3.35
N ALA A 400 1.27 2.23 -4.30
CA ALA A 400 0.92 1.06 -5.10
C ALA A 400 2.13 0.61 -5.92
N ALA A 401 2.86 -0.39 -5.42
CA ALA A 401 4.03 -0.93 -6.10
C ALA A 401 3.66 -1.43 -7.51
N ASP A 402 4.44 -1.04 -8.51
CA ASP A 402 4.54 -1.76 -9.78
C ASP A 402 5.01 -3.19 -9.47
N GLN A 403 4.07 -4.12 -9.36
CA GLN A 403 4.33 -5.55 -9.17
C GLN A 403 4.89 -6.11 -10.49
N SER A 404 6.22 -6.14 -10.60
CA SER A 404 6.99 -6.57 -11.78
C SER A 404 6.87 -8.05 -12.10
#